data_AF-A0AAD5MUQ3-F1
#
_entry.id   AF-A0AAD5MUQ3-F1
#
_cell.length_a   1.000
_cell.length_b   1.000
_cell.length_c   1.000
_cell.angle_alpha   90.00
_cell.angle_beta   90.00
_cell.angle_gamma   90.00
#
_symmetry.space_group_name_H-M   'P 1'
#
loop_
_entity.id
_entity.type
_entity.pdbx_description
1 polymer ?
#
loop_
_entity_poly.entity_id
_entity_poly.type
_entity_poly.pdbx_seq_one_letter_code
_entity_poly.pdbx_strand_id
1 'polypeptide(L)' 'MCRLDMPMDFTPIPPQHLSISGTLTTSNLIMASWSRAMWQSVVNRVLRMITSGTFGTHFATAVATVT' A
#
# COMPACT_ATOMS: atom_id res chain seq x y z
N MET A 1 11.53 14.27 35.69
CA MET A 1 11.36 14.84 34.34
C MET A 1 12.37 14.16 33.43
N CYS A 2 11.95 13.22 32.58
CA CYS A 2 12.84 12.64 31.58
C CYS A 2 12.84 13.57 30.36
N ARG A 3 13.94 14.29 30.13
CA ARG A 3 14.18 15.04 28.90
C ARG A 3 14.65 14.04 27.84
N LEU A 4 13.86 13.87 26.80
CA LEU A 4 14.32 13.20 25.58
C LEU A 4 15.13 14.22 24.79
N ASP A 5 16.43 14.32 25.07
CA ASP A 5 17.39 14.93 24.15
C ASP A 5 17.60 13.94 22.99
N MET A 6 16.60 13.83 22.09
CA MET A 6 16.80 13.17 20.80
C MET A 6 17.31 14.20 19.81
N PRO A 7 18.49 14.02 19.18
CA PRO A 7 18.81 14.75 17.97
C PRO A 7 17.77 14.35 16.93
N MET A 8 16.83 15.25 16.69
CA MET A 8 15.70 15.09 15.80
C MET A 8 16.18 15.22 14.34
N ASP A 9 16.94 14.24 13.85
CA ASP A 9 17.23 14.09 12.42
C ASP A 9 15.99 13.54 11.70
N PHE A 10 14.95 14.37 11.58
CA PHE A 10 13.78 14.08 10.75
C PHE A 10 14.12 14.34 9.28
N THR A 11 14.96 13.49 8.71
CA THR A 11 15.09 13.45 7.25
C THR A 11 13.83 12.82 6.64
N PRO A 12 13.29 13.33 5.52
CA PRO A 12 12.17 12.70 4.84
C PRO A 12 12.45 11.22 4.56
N ILE A 13 11.45 10.36 4.81
CA ILE A 13 11.58 8.92 4.53
C ILE A 13 11.75 8.74 3.02
N PRO A 14 12.82 8.06 2.56
CA PRO A 14 13.02 7.80 1.14
C PRO A 14 11.82 7.09 0.50
N PRO A 15 11.43 7.44 -0.74
CA PRO A 15 10.26 6.86 -1.40
C PRO A 15 10.26 5.33 -1.48
N GLN A 16 11.45 4.73 -1.56
CA GLN A 16 11.65 3.28 -1.61
C GLN A 16 11.07 2.56 -0.38
N HIS A 17 11.02 3.22 0.77
CA HIS A 17 10.45 2.68 2.01
C HIS A 17 8.95 2.97 2.15
N LEU A 18 8.37 3.78 1.27
CA LEU A 18 6.95 4.16 1.26
C LEU A 18 6.14 3.37 0.23
N SER A 19 6.81 2.64 -0.66
CA SER A 19 6.19 1.87 -1.74
C SER A 19 6.36 0.37 -1.56
N ILE A 20 5.28 -0.38 -1.74
CA ILE A 20 5.30 -1.82 -1.90
C ILE A 20 4.76 -2.14 -3.28
N SER A 21 5.48 -2.96 -4.04
CA SER A 21 5.08 -3.44 -5.37
C SER A 21 4.98 -4.95 -5.39
N GLY A 22 4.12 -5.49 -6.25
CA GLY A 22 3.99 -6.93 -6.46
C GLY A 22 3.32 -7.24 -7.79
N THR A 23 3.34 -8.51 -8.16
CA THR A 23 2.71 -9.01 -9.39
C THR A 23 1.59 -9.97 -9.04
N LEU A 24 0.41 -9.76 -9.64
CA LEU A 24 -0.72 -10.66 -9.53
C LEU A 24 -0.86 -11.45 -10.83
N THR A 25 -0.77 -12.77 -10.75
CA THR A 25 -0.97 -13.67 -11.89
C THR A 25 -2.33 -14.34 -11.76
N THR A 26 -3.10 -14.37 -12.85
CA THR A 26 -4.39 -15.06 -12.92
C THR A 26 -4.36 -16.12 -14.01
N SER A 27 -5.00 -17.26 -13.75
CA SER A 27 -5.28 -18.29 -14.75
C SER A 27 -6.69 -18.17 -15.34
N ASN A 28 -7.52 -17.28 -14.81
CA ASN A 28 -8.89 -17.09 -15.25
C ASN A 28 -8.93 -16.21 -16.51
N LEU A 29 -9.40 -16.78 -17.63
CA LEU A 29 -9.48 -16.10 -18.93
C LEU A 29 -10.38 -14.85 -18.92
N ILE A 30 -11.43 -14.83 -18.10
CA ILE A 30 -12.32 -13.66 -17.97
C ILE A 30 -11.55 -12.53 -17.28
N MET A 31 -10.77 -12.83 -16.26
CA MET A 31 -9.96 -11.83 -15.57
C MET A 31 -8.79 -11.33 -16.44
N ALA A 32 -8.29 -12.16 -17.35
CA ALA A 32 -7.25 -11.73 -18.29
C ALA A 32 -7.73 -10.63 -19.24
N SER A 33 -9.02 -10.57 -19.56
CA SER A 33 -9.62 -9.51 -20.39
C SER A 33 -10.13 -8.32 -19.60
N TRP A 34 -9.93 -8.29 -18.28
CA TRP A 34 -10.37 -7.18 -17.44
C TRP A 34 -9.62 -5.89 -17.76
N SER A 35 -10.37 -4.79 -17.75
CA SER A 35 -9.79 -3.46 -17.89
C SER A 35 -8.98 -3.09 -16.65
N ARG A 36 -8.10 -2.09 -16.79
CA ARG A 36 -7.34 -1.53 -15.67
C ARG A 36 -8.22 -1.09 -14.51
N ALA A 37 -9.42 -0.55 -14.78
CA ALA A 37 -10.36 -0.12 -13.75
C ALA A 37 -10.95 -1.30 -12.94
N MET A 38 -11.18 -2.44 -13.60
CA MET A 38 -11.61 -3.66 -12.92
C MET A 38 -10.49 -4.20 -12.01
N TRP A 39 -9.24 -4.25 -12.51
CA TRP A 39 -8.08 -4.61 -11.69
C TRP A 39 -7.86 -3.65 -10.51
N GLN A 40 -8.07 -2.34 -10.74
CA GLN A 40 -7.99 -1.33 -9.69
C GLN A 40 -8.98 -1.62 -8.55
N SER A 41 -10.18 -2.15 -8.86
CA SER A 41 -11.16 -2.55 -7.84
C SER A 41 -10.65 -3.70 -6.95
N VAL A 42 -9.89 -4.64 -7.53
CA VAL A 42 -9.24 -5.72 -6.78
C VAL A 42 -8.18 -5.18 -5.84
N VAL A 43 -7.25 -4.36 -6.34
CA VAL A 43 -6.16 -3.83 -5.51
C VAL A 43 -6.69 -2.88 -4.44
N ASN A 44 -7.75 -2.10 -4.74
CA ASN A 44 -8.44 -1.29 -3.73
C ASN A 44 -9.04 -2.15 -2.61
N ARG A 45 -9.56 -3.34 -2.92
CA ARG A 45 -10.05 -4.27 -1.89
C ARG A 45 -8.91 -4.80 -1.03
N VAL A 46 -7.75 -5.12 -1.63
CA VAL A 46 -6.55 -5.52 -0.87
C VAL A 46 -6.12 -4.41 0.07
N LEU A 47 -6.05 -3.16 -0.41
CA LEU A 47 -5.74 -2.00 0.43
C LEU A 47 -6.73 -1.88 1.60
N ARG A 48 -8.04 -2.00 1.35
CA ARG A 48 -9.06 -1.97 2.41
C ARG A 48 -8.82 -3.03 3.48
N MET A 49 -8.52 -4.27 3.07
CA MET A 49 -8.23 -5.36 3.99
C MET A 49 -6.99 -5.08 4.86
N ILE A 50 -5.94 -4.50 4.28
CA ILE A 50 -4.74 -4.10 5.01
C ILE A 50 -5.07 -2.97 5.99
N THR A 51 -5.82 -1.95 5.55
CA THR A 51 -6.21 -0.81 6.39
C THR A 51 -7.14 -1.19 7.54
N SER A 52 -7.95 -2.24 7.38
CA SER A 52 -8.81 -2.76 8.45
C SER A 52 -8.11 -3.75 9.39
N GLY A 53 -6.90 -4.19 9.04
CA GLY A 53 -6.15 -5.21 9.77
C GLY A 53 -5.22 -4.64 10.83
N THR A 54 -4.33 -5.49 11.34
CA THR A 54 -3.30 -5.16 12.34
C THR A 54 -2.36 -4.04 11.91
N PHE A 55 -2.22 -3.80 10.60
CA PHE A 55 -1.38 -2.75 10.04
C PHE A 55 -2.13 -1.46 9.71
N GLY A 56 -3.40 -1.32 10.13
CA GLY A 56 -4.28 -0.26 9.65
C GLY A 56 -3.73 1.16 9.73
N THR A 57 -3.08 1.50 10.85
CA THR A 57 -2.49 2.83 11.08
C THR A 57 -1.32 3.13 10.15
N HIS A 58 -0.56 2.12 9.71
CA HIS A 58 0.56 2.27 8.79
C HIS A 58 0.13 2.53 7.34
N PHE A 59 -1.10 2.18 7.00
CA PHE A 59 -1.64 2.28 5.64
C PHE A 59 -2.84 3.24 5.54
N ALA A 60 -3.13 4.01 6.59
CA ALA A 60 -4.33 4.86 6.67
C ALA A 60 -4.45 5.85 5.48
N THR A 61 -3.32 6.31 4.95
CA THR A 61 -3.25 7.23 3.79
C THR A 61 -2.67 6.59 2.54
N ALA A 62 -2.51 5.26 2.52
CA ALA A 62 -1.91 4.57 1.39
C ALA A 62 -2.85 4.59 0.17
N VAL A 63 -2.26 4.59 -1.02
CA VAL A 63 -2.98 4.53 -2.30
C VAL A 63 -2.46 3.34 -3.10
N ALA A 64 -3.36 2.59 -3.70
CA ALA A 64 -3.05 1.49 -4.59
C ALA A 64 -3.17 1.92 -6.05
N THR A 65 -2.25 1.47 -6.91
CA THR A 65 -2.35 1.69 -8.37
C THR A 65 -2.00 0.41 -9.12
N VAL A 66 -2.64 0.22 -10.27
CA VAL A 66 -2.26 -0.81 -11.26
C VAL A 66 -1.36 -0.13 -12.28
N THR A 67 -0.21 -0.72 -12.60
CA THR A 67 0.77 -0.23 -13.60
C THR A 67 0.69 -1.06 -14.87
#